data_AF-A0A3C0GKP8-F1
#
_entry.id   AF-A0A3C0GKP8-F1
#
_cell.length_a   1.000
_cell.length_b   1.000
_cell.length_c   1.000
_cell.angle_alpha   90.00
_cell.angle_beta   90.00
_cell.angle_gamma   90.00
#
_symmetry.space_group_name_H-M   'P 1'
#
loop_
_entity.id
_entity.type
_entity.pdbx_description
1 polymer ?
#
loop_
_entity_poly.entity_id
_entity_poly.type
_entity_poly.pdbx_seq_one_letter_code
_entity_poly.pdbx_strand_id
1 'polypeptide(L)'
;AELYYSIISSYLLDIVTKNEPSKKNLRTCSKKQLDKLISEGKKIVFKSAFNDVLTAEKRVKLLHSQFFKSQLNKEPNERFFVVEVNNLTHISVIKELVLTLKNKWSKNKTKTIPESDRFVPYILLHGIESQKLIELKTDLQKDGYNICDGYDFFNAPFNLASLKVRPTFENKLFFKFINKASELDQIINQLDRTGEIYQFYLETPLSISFTQKHLKFQVQEVNEIKNII
;
A
#
# COMPACT_ATOMS: atom_id res chain seq x y z
N ALA A 1 19.43 26.07 -9.72
CA ALA A 1 19.60 27.20 -8.77
C ALA A 1 18.30 27.99 -8.59
N GLU A 2 17.59 28.29 -9.68
CA GLU A 2 16.35 29.09 -9.69
C GLU A 2 15.23 28.56 -8.77
N LEU A 3 15.05 27.25 -8.69
CA LEU A 3 14.05 26.61 -7.82
C LEU A 3 14.29 26.82 -6.32
N TYR A 4 15.54 26.91 -5.88
CA TYR A 4 15.85 27.21 -4.48
C TYR A 4 15.56 28.67 -4.15
N TYR A 5 15.82 29.55 -5.11
CA TYR A 5 15.55 30.97 -4.97
C TYR A 5 14.05 31.26 -4.85
N SER A 6 13.20 30.58 -5.64
CA SER A 6 11.75 30.76 -5.57
C SER A 6 11.13 30.29 -4.24
N ILE A 7 11.56 29.15 -3.72
CA ILE A 7 11.10 28.62 -2.41
C ILE A 7 11.47 29.56 -1.27
N ILE A 8 12.73 30.01 -1.25
CA ILE A 8 13.24 30.91 -0.21
C ILE A 8 12.53 32.27 -0.31
N SER A 9 12.40 32.83 -1.51
CA SER A 9 11.76 34.13 -1.72
C SER A 9 10.29 34.12 -1.30
N SER A 10 9.54 33.07 -1.67
CA SER A 10 8.14 32.92 -1.27
C SER A 10 7.97 32.82 0.25
N TYR A 11 8.81 32.01 0.91
CA TYR A 11 8.78 31.89 2.38
C TYR A 11 9.13 33.19 3.10
N LEU A 12 10.14 33.93 2.62
CA LEU A 12 10.51 35.22 3.17
C LEU A 12 9.39 36.27 2.97
N LEU A 13 8.75 36.25 1.80
CA LEU A 13 7.61 37.12 1.50
C LEU A 13 6.44 36.82 2.45
N ASP A 14 6.16 35.56 2.72
CA ASP A 14 5.12 35.11 3.67
C ASP A 14 5.40 35.60 5.09
N ILE A 15 6.65 35.49 5.55
CA ILE A 15 7.07 36.00 6.87
C ILE A 15 6.83 37.51 6.98
N VAL A 16 7.12 38.26 5.92
CA VAL A 16 7.04 39.72 5.85
C VAL A 16 5.60 40.21 5.72
N THR A 17 4.75 39.47 5.01
CA THR A 17 3.34 39.81 4.76
C THR A 17 2.43 39.43 5.92
N LYS A 18 2.69 38.31 6.61
CA LYS A 18 1.87 37.82 7.72
C LYS A 18 2.17 38.51 9.07
N ASN A 19 3.26 39.26 9.17
CA ASN A 19 3.68 39.91 10.41
C ASN A 19 3.85 41.41 10.21
N GLU A 20 3.26 42.21 11.09
CA GLU A 20 3.38 43.67 11.04
C GLU A 20 4.83 44.16 11.20
N PRO A 21 5.20 45.33 10.60
CA PRO A 21 6.55 45.90 10.72
C PRO A 21 7.02 46.14 12.16
N SER A 22 6.07 46.35 13.08
CA SER A 22 6.30 46.53 14.52
C SER A 22 6.88 45.26 15.18
N LYS A 23 6.57 44.06 14.68
CA LYS A 23 6.99 42.76 15.24
C LYS A 23 8.24 42.22 14.54
N LYS A 24 9.36 42.94 14.64
CA LYS A 24 10.64 42.61 13.95
C LYS A 24 11.12 41.18 14.21
N ASN A 25 10.95 40.67 15.42
CA ASN A 25 11.34 39.31 15.82
C ASN A 25 10.56 38.20 15.09
N LEU A 26 9.36 38.50 14.57
CA LEU A 26 8.56 37.56 13.77
C LEU A 26 8.82 37.70 12.27
N ARG A 27 9.60 38.71 11.85
CA ARG A 27 9.98 38.99 10.46
C ARG A 27 11.39 38.49 10.12
N THR A 28 11.96 37.62 10.95
CA THR A 28 13.29 37.04 10.76
C THR A 28 13.19 35.53 10.57
N CYS A 29 14.18 34.95 9.90
CA CYS A 29 14.39 33.52 9.85
C CYS A 29 15.86 33.20 10.10
N SER A 30 16.10 32.03 10.68
CA SER A 30 17.45 31.50 10.85
C SER A 30 17.86 30.67 9.64
N LYS A 31 19.18 30.56 9.42
CA LYS A 31 19.74 29.65 8.41
C LYS A 31 19.22 28.22 8.59
N LYS A 32 19.10 27.73 9.83
CA LYS A 32 18.59 26.39 10.14
C LYS A 32 17.13 26.19 9.67
N GLN A 33 16.30 27.22 9.77
CA GLN A 33 14.92 27.17 9.26
C GLN A 33 14.90 27.16 7.73
N LEU A 34 15.76 27.94 7.07
CA LEU A 34 15.92 27.89 5.62
C LEU A 34 16.44 26.52 5.14
N ASP A 35 17.43 25.94 5.82
CA ASP A 35 17.96 24.62 5.47
C ASP A 35 16.89 23.52 5.63
N LYS A 36 16.06 23.62 6.69
CA LYS A 36 14.91 22.74 6.90
C LYS A 36 13.85 22.91 5.81
N LEU A 37 13.48 24.16 5.48
CA LEU A 37 12.56 24.49 4.40
C LEU A 37 13.07 24.00 3.05
N ILE A 38 14.37 24.14 2.76
CA ILE A 38 14.98 23.65 1.53
C ILE A 38 14.99 22.12 1.53
N SER A 39 15.21 21.45 2.66
CA SER A 39 15.18 19.98 2.75
C SER A 39 13.76 19.41 2.57
N GLU A 40 12.76 20.01 3.23
CA GLU A 40 11.35 19.65 3.13
C GLU A 40 10.78 20.06 1.77
N GLY A 41 11.09 21.26 1.32
CA GLY A 41 10.80 21.79 -0.01
C GLY A 41 11.46 20.98 -1.11
N LYS A 42 12.69 20.47 -0.95
CA LYS A 42 13.29 19.51 -1.90
C LYS A 42 12.41 18.29 -2.06
N LYS A 43 11.87 17.73 -0.96
CA LYS A 43 10.97 16.56 -1.03
C LYS A 43 9.63 16.93 -1.67
N ILE A 44 9.05 18.07 -1.32
CA ILE A 44 7.73 18.51 -1.82
C ILE A 44 7.82 18.96 -3.29
N VAL A 45 8.81 19.76 -3.64
CA VAL A 45 9.04 20.27 -4.99
C VAL A 45 9.60 19.19 -5.89
N PHE A 46 10.42 18.26 -5.39
CA PHE A 46 10.71 17.04 -6.15
C PHE A 46 9.44 16.23 -6.35
N LYS A 47 8.61 16.01 -5.34
CA LYS A 47 7.36 15.23 -5.49
C LYS A 47 6.35 15.93 -6.42
N SER A 48 6.21 17.25 -6.35
CA SER A 48 5.37 18.08 -7.23
C SER A 48 5.95 18.08 -8.63
N ALA A 49 7.19 18.53 -8.83
CA ALA A 49 7.82 18.55 -10.16
C ALA A 49 7.93 17.14 -10.77
N PHE A 50 8.13 16.09 -9.98
CA PHE A 50 8.12 14.70 -10.46
C PHE A 50 6.71 14.26 -10.88
N ASN A 51 5.66 14.69 -10.17
CA ASN A 51 4.26 14.50 -10.59
C ASN A 51 3.86 15.37 -11.79
N ASP A 52 4.47 16.54 -11.95
CA ASP A 52 4.20 17.50 -13.03
C ASP A 52 5.00 17.18 -14.31
N VAL A 53 6.15 16.50 -14.19
CA VAL A 53 7.08 16.18 -15.31
C VAL A 53 6.88 14.76 -15.86
N LEU A 54 6.48 13.79 -15.02
CA LEU A 54 6.13 12.44 -15.47
C LEU A 54 4.63 12.33 -15.59
N THR A 55 4.15 12.05 -16.81
CA THR A 55 2.75 11.63 -16.99
C THR A 55 2.44 10.46 -16.06
N ALA A 56 1.20 10.37 -15.58
CA ALA A 56 0.76 9.28 -14.69
C ALA A 56 1.21 7.90 -15.22
N GLU A 57 1.11 7.70 -16.54
CA GLU A 57 1.59 6.49 -17.22
C GLU A 57 3.10 6.24 -17.08
N LYS A 58 3.94 7.26 -17.24
CA LYS A 58 5.39 7.12 -17.09
C LYS A 58 5.77 6.85 -15.65
N ARG A 59 5.09 7.48 -14.68
CA ARG A 59 5.27 7.23 -13.25
C ARG A 59 4.96 5.78 -12.90
N VAL A 60 3.81 5.30 -13.35
CA VAL A 60 3.38 3.91 -13.15
C VAL A 60 4.35 2.91 -13.78
N LYS A 61 4.77 3.15 -15.03
CA LYS A 61 5.78 2.31 -15.71
C LYS A 61 7.11 2.29 -14.97
N LEU A 62 7.55 3.42 -14.44
CA LEU A 62 8.77 3.50 -13.64
C LEU A 62 8.65 2.69 -12.34
N LEU A 63 7.57 2.87 -11.58
CA LEU A 63 7.32 2.11 -10.34
C LEU A 63 7.27 0.61 -10.62
N HIS A 64 6.54 0.21 -11.66
CA HIS A 64 6.51 -1.18 -12.12
C HIS A 64 7.91 -1.69 -12.46
N SER A 65 8.68 -0.91 -13.24
CA SER A 65 10.03 -1.29 -13.66
C SER A 65 11.00 -1.49 -12.49
N GLN A 66 10.88 -0.67 -11.45
CA GLN A 66 11.81 -0.65 -10.32
C GLN A 66 11.47 -1.72 -9.28
N PHE A 67 10.19 -1.92 -8.99
CA PHE A 67 9.77 -2.73 -7.85
C PHE A 67 9.11 -4.06 -8.25
N PHE A 68 8.62 -4.18 -9.48
CA PHE A 68 7.74 -5.28 -9.90
C PHE A 68 8.16 -5.97 -11.21
N LYS A 69 9.18 -5.51 -11.94
CA LYS A 69 9.59 -6.06 -13.25
C LYS A 69 10.33 -7.40 -13.20
N SER A 70 11.02 -7.70 -12.10
CA SER A 70 11.75 -8.97 -11.92
C SER A 70 10.87 -9.97 -11.17
N GLN A 71 10.21 -10.90 -11.89
CA GLN A 71 9.25 -11.84 -11.29
C GLN A 71 9.41 -13.31 -11.72
N LEU A 72 10.47 -13.67 -12.47
CA LEU A 72 10.63 -15.03 -13.00
C LEU A 72 10.81 -16.08 -11.90
N ASN A 73 11.46 -15.73 -10.78
CA ASN A 73 11.66 -16.60 -9.62
C ASN A 73 11.26 -15.87 -8.32
N LYS A 74 9.95 -15.83 -8.03
CA LYS A 74 9.49 -15.26 -6.76
C LYS A 74 9.78 -16.21 -5.60
N GLU A 75 10.63 -15.74 -4.69
CA GLU A 75 10.84 -16.39 -3.39
C GLU A 75 9.52 -16.48 -2.61
N PRO A 76 9.35 -17.51 -1.77
CA PRO A 76 8.11 -17.79 -1.06
C PRO A 76 7.88 -16.90 0.18
N ASN A 77 8.13 -15.60 0.01
CA ASN A 77 7.88 -14.55 1.01
C ASN A 77 6.38 -14.34 1.25
N GLU A 78 6.02 -13.99 2.49
CA GLU A 78 4.67 -13.59 2.87
C GLU A 78 4.43 -12.14 2.43
N ARG A 79 3.51 -11.92 1.50
CA ARG A 79 3.31 -10.60 0.87
C ARG A 79 1.99 -10.01 1.29
N PHE A 80 2.05 -8.82 1.85
CA PHE A 80 0.90 -8.06 2.33
C PHE A 80 0.62 -6.90 1.39
N PHE A 81 -0.60 -6.87 0.84
CA PHE A 81 -1.11 -5.77 0.05
C PHE A 81 -2.09 -4.99 0.91
N VAL A 82 -1.64 -3.85 1.41
CA VAL A 82 -2.45 -2.91 2.18
C VAL A 82 -2.94 -1.85 1.21
N VAL A 83 -4.22 -1.86 0.87
CA VAL A 83 -4.80 -0.99 -0.15
C VAL A 83 -5.84 -0.11 0.51
N GLU A 84 -5.61 1.19 0.50
CA GLU A 84 -6.63 2.17 0.87
C GLU A 84 -7.70 2.23 -0.22
N VAL A 85 -8.97 2.11 0.21
CA VAL A 85 -10.14 2.12 -0.64
C VAL A 85 -11.11 3.15 -0.08
N ASN A 86 -11.68 3.98 -0.96
CA ASN A 86 -12.74 4.90 -0.59
C ASN A 86 -14.13 4.30 -0.88
N ASN A 87 -15.17 4.85 -0.25
CA ASN A 87 -16.54 4.35 -0.44
C ASN A 87 -17.04 4.48 -1.89
N LEU A 88 -16.49 5.42 -2.66
CA LEU A 88 -16.84 5.67 -4.07
C LEU A 88 -16.31 4.58 -5.01
N THR A 89 -15.28 3.83 -4.61
CA THR A 89 -14.66 2.81 -5.48
C THR A 89 -15.64 1.66 -5.73
N HIS A 90 -16.06 1.41 -6.97
CA HIS A 90 -16.98 0.31 -7.27
C HIS A 90 -16.41 -1.06 -6.87
N ILE A 91 -17.28 -1.94 -6.38
CA ILE A 91 -16.91 -3.29 -5.96
C ILE A 91 -16.24 -4.11 -7.08
N SER A 92 -16.68 -3.92 -8.33
CA SER A 92 -16.10 -4.57 -9.50
C SER A 92 -14.60 -4.25 -9.66
N VAL A 93 -14.20 -2.99 -9.42
CA VAL A 93 -12.80 -2.54 -9.48
C VAL A 93 -11.98 -3.21 -8.37
N ILE A 94 -12.54 -3.31 -7.16
CA ILE A 94 -11.88 -3.97 -6.03
C ILE A 94 -11.72 -5.47 -6.30
N LYS A 95 -12.78 -6.12 -6.82
CA LYS A 95 -12.76 -7.54 -7.22
C LYS A 95 -11.69 -7.79 -8.27
N GLU A 96 -11.62 -6.95 -9.30
CA GLU A 96 -10.61 -7.06 -10.36
C GLU A 96 -9.18 -6.89 -9.81
N LEU A 97 -8.97 -5.98 -8.86
CA LEU A 97 -7.68 -5.84 -8.17
C LEU A 97 -7.31 -7.11 -7.39
N VAL A 98 -8.24 -7.67 -6.61
CA VAL A 98 -8.02 -8.93 -5.86
C VAL A 98 -7.65 -10.07 -6.82
N LEU A 99 -8.35 -10.20 -7.95
CA LEU A 99 -8.05 -11.20 -8.97
C LEU A 99 -6.71 -10.97 -9.67
N THR A 100 -6.34 -9.71 -9.88
CA THR A 100 -5.02 -9.34 -10.41
C THR A 100 -3.92 -9.74 -9.43
N LEU A 101 -4.10 -9.45 -8.14
CA LEU A 101 -3.16 -9.85 -7.08
C LEU A 101 -3.04 -11.36 -7.00
N LYS A 102 -4.16 -12.08 -6.99
CA LYS A 102 -4.22 -13.55 -7.07
C LYS A 102 -3.41 -14.08 -8.26
N ASN A 103 -3.63 -13.53 -9.45
CA ASN A 103 -2.98 -14.03 -10.65
C ASN A 103 -1.46 -13.79 -10.67
N LYS A 104 -1.02 -12.64 -10.16
CA LYS A 104 0.40 -12.25 -10.11
C LYS A 104 1.15 -12.81 -8.90
N TRP A 105 0.49 -12.98 -7.75
CA TRP A 105 1.14 -13.21 -6.44
C TRP A 105 0.73 -14.50 -5.74
N SER A 106 0.00 -15.40 -6.41
CA SER A 106 -0.32 -16.74 -5.91
C SER A 106 0.45 -17.81 -6.67
N LYS A 107 1.26 -18.61 -5.96
CA LYS A 107 2.07 -19.71 -6.52
C LYS A 107 1.64 -21.06 -5.93
N ASN A 108 0.46 -21.54 -6.30
CA ASN A 108 -0.08 -22.81 -5.77
C ASN A 108 -0.99 -23.56 -6.77
N LYS A 109 -0.98 -23.14 -8.04
CA LYS A 109 -1.95 -23.57 -9.06
C LYS A 109 -1.73 -25.00 -9.58
N THR A 110 -0.55 -25.59 -9.37
CA THR A 110 -0.21 -26.92 -9.90
C THR A 110 0.31 -27.83 -8.80
N LYS A 111 0.18 -29.15 -9.00
CA LYS A 111 0.71 -30.18 -8.09
C LYS A 111 2.24 -30.21 -8.05
N THR A 112 2.89 -29.79 -9.14
CA THR A 112 4.35 -29.81 -9.29
C THR A 112 5.10 -28.81 -8.44
N ILE A 113 4.43 -27.77 -7.91
CA ILE A 113 5.06 -26.77 -7.05
C ILE A 113 5.27 -27.40 -5.65
N PRO A 114 6.50 -27.43 -5.13
CA PRO A 114 6.77 -27.92 -3.78
C PRO A 114 6.01 -27.13 -2.72
N GLU A 115 5.59 -27.77 -1.64
CA GLU A 115 4.85 -27.09 -0.56
C GLU A 115 5.63 -25.93 0.07
N SER A 116 6.97 -26.03 0.12
CA SER A 116 7.86 -24.96 0.58
C SER A 116 7.72 -23.69 -0.25
N ASP A 117 7.44 -23.83 -1.55
CA ASP A 117 7.47 -22.74 -2.52
C ASP A 117 6.09 -22.11 -2.72
N ARG A 118 5.06 -22.67 -2.08
CA ARG A 118 3.70 -22.16 -2.18
C ARG A 118 3.53 -20.93 -1.31
N PHE A 119 2.92 -19.90 -1.90
CA PHE A 119 2.57 -18.66 -1.23
C PHE A 119 1.35 -18.03 -1.90
N VAL A 120 0.65 -17.20 -1.13
CA VAL A 120 -0.53 -16.43 -1.52
C VAL A 120 -0.42 -15.02 -0.92
N PRO A 121 -1.01 -13.99 -1.55
CA PRO A 121 -1.01 -12.65 -0.97
C PRO A 121 -2.00 -12.56 0.21
N TYR A 122 -1.62 -11.80 1.23
CA TYR A 122 -2.55 -11.22 2.20
C TYR A 122 -3.06 -9.89 1.67
N ILE A 123 -4.34 -9.63 1.83
CA ILE A 123 -5.01 -8.44 1.30
C ILE A 123 -5.75 -7.76 2.46
N LEU A 124 -5.36 -6.53 2.76
CA LEU A 124 -6.07 -5.63 3.66
C LEU A 124 -6.64 -4.49 2.82
N LEU A 125 -7.97 -4.40 2.75
CA LEU A 125 -8.68 -3.29 2.12
C LEU A 125 -8.99 -2.25 3.20
N HIS A 126 -8.10 -1.30 3.40
CA HIS A 126 -8.24 -0.27 4.42
C HIS A 126 -9.29 0.77 4.00
N GLY A 127 -10.22 1.11 4.90
CA GLY A 127 -11.28 2.09 4.63
C GLY A 127 -12.52 1.52 3.92
N ILE A 128 -12.54 0.23 3.57
CA ILE A 128 -13.73 -0.41 2.99
C ILE A 128 -14.84 -0.56 4.04
N GLU A 129 -16.08 -0.29 3.64
CA GLU A 129 -17.26 -0.56 4.45
C GLU A 129 -17.47 -2.07 4.64
N SER A 130 -17.90 -2.48 5.84
CA SER A 130 -18.11 -3.89 6.18
C SER A 130 -19.09 -4.59 5.24
N GLN A 131 -20.19 -3.93 4.86
CA GLN A 131 -21.19 -4.50 3.95
C GLN A 131 -20.60 -4.77 2.56
N LYS A 132 -19.75 -3.86 2.07
CA LYS A 132 -19.07 -3.99 0.78
C LYS A 132 -17.98 -5.06 0.80
N LEU A 133 -17.31 -5.23 1.93
CA LEU A 133 -16.36 -6.33 2.12
C LEU A 133 -17.06 -7.69 2.13
N ILE A 134 -18.25 -7.77 2.76
CA ILE A 134 -19.10 -8.97 2.72
C ILE A 134 -19.50 -9.26 1.27
N GLU A 135 -20.06 -8.27 0.57
CA GLU A 135 -20.45 -8.39 -0.84
C GLU A 135 -19.29 -8.89 -1.71
N LEU A 136 -18.09 -8.34 -1.53
CA LEU A 136 -16.88 -8.74 -2.26
C LEU A 136 -16.52 -10.20 -2.02
N LYS A 137 -16.51 -10.63 -0.76
CA LYS A 137 -16.20 -12.01 -0.39
C LYS A 137 -17.26 -12.98 -0.90
N THR A 138 -18.53 -12.61 -0.82
CA THR A 138 -19.64 -13.40 -1.37
C THR A 138 -19.50 -13.57 -2.88
N ASP A 139 -19.16 -12.51 -3.60
CA ASP A 139 -18.96 -12.58 -5.05
C ASP A 139 -17.73 -13.40 -5.44
N LEU A 140 -16.66 -13.37 -4.65
CA LEU A 140 -15.50 -14.25 -4.85
C LEU A 140 -15.84 -15.72 -4.55
N GLN A 141 -16.67 -15.99 -3.53
CA GLN A 141 -17.15 -17.35 -3.26
C GLN A 141 -18.02 -17.90 -4.39
N LYS A 142 -18.92 -17.07 -4.95
CA LYS A 142 -19.73 -17.44 -6.12
C LYS A 142 -18.86 -17.81 -7.33
N ASP A 143 -17.72 -17.15 -7.49
CA ASP A 143 -16.73 -17.48 -8.52
C ASP A 143 -15.91 -18.76 -8.21
N GLY A 144 -16.16 -19.42 -7.08
CA GLY A 144 -15.50 -20.65 -6.65
C GLY A 144 -14.20 -20.47 -5.87
N TYR A 145 -13.94 -19.29 -5.31
CA TYR A 145 -12.76 -19.04 -4.48
C TYR A 145 -13.01 -19.31 -3.00
N ASN A 146 -12.06 -19.99 -2.35
CA ASN A 146 -12.06 -20.19 -0.91
C ASN A 146 -11.63 -18.91 -0.19
N ILE A 147 -12.44 -18.48 0.79
CA ILE A 147 -12.15 -17.31 1.63
C ILE A 147 -11.45 -17.78 2.90
N CYS A 148 -10.30 -17.18 3.19
CA CYS A 148 -9.57 -17.36 4.43
C CYS A 148 -9.30 -15.98 5.02
N ASP A 149 -9.90 -15.69 6.16
CA ASP A 149 -9.80 -14.39 6.82
C ASP A 149 -9.59 -14.48 8.35
N GLY A 150 -9.32 -15.70 8.86
CA GLY A 150 -9.04 -15.94 10.27
C GLY A 150 -10.27 -16.07 11.16
N TYR A 151 -11.48 -16.19 10.59
CA TYR A 151 -12.71 -16.39 11.34
C TYR A 151 -13.34 -17.74 10.98
N ASP A 152 -13.20 -18.74 11.85
CA ASP A 152 -13.53 -20.14 11.53
C ASP A 152 -15.03 -20.42 11.42
N PHE A 153 -15.85 -19.63 12.10
CA PHE A 153 -17.31 -19.74 12.11
C PHE A 153 -17.96 -18.40 12.51
N PHE A 154 -19.29 -18.36 12.47
CA PHE A 154 -20.06 -17.15 12.77
C PHE A 154 -19.74 -16.61 14.17
N ASN A 155 -19.34 -15.33 14.25
CA ASN A 155 -18.90 -14.65 15.48
C ASN A 155 -17.69 -15.28 16.19
N ALA A 156 -16.91 -16.13 15.52
CA ALA A 156 -15.65 -16.63 16.07
C ALA A 156 -14.70 -15.46 16.38
N PRO A 157 -13.82 -15.59 17.39
CA PRO A 157 -12.71 -14.65 17.55
C PRO A 157 -11.71 -14.80 16.40
N PHE A 158 -10.92 -13.76 16.15
CA PHE A 158 -9.83 -13.83 15.19
C PHE A 158 -8.83 -14.92 15.60
N ASN A 159 -8.60 -15.86 14.68
CA ASN A 159 -7.69 -16.98 14.85
C ASN A 159 -6.52 -16.86 13.86
N LEU A 160 -5.37 -16.46 14.40
CA LEU A 160 -4.14 -16.33 13.62
C LEU A 160 -3.69 -17.67 13.02
N ALA A 161 -3.88 -18.80 13.72
CA ALA A 161 -3.49 -20.11 13.21
C ALA A 161 -4.30 -20.49 11.96
N SER A 162 -5.61 -20.21 11.97
CA SER A 162 -6.49 -20.42 10.82
C SER A 162 -6.13 -19.54 9.64
N LEU A 163 -5.75 -18.29 9.88
CA LEU A 163 -5.27 -17.41 8.81
C LEU A 163 -3.90 -17.86 8.26
N LYS A 164 -3.01 -18.37 9.12
CA LYS A 164 -1.66 -18.83 8.74
C LYS A 164 -1.63 -20.17 8.01
N VAL A 165 -2.77 -20.84 7.83
CA VAL A 165 -2.87 -22.09 7.04
C VAL A 165 -2.14 -21.94 5.71
N ARG A 166 -1.25 -22.90 5.41
CA ARG A 166 -0.44 -22.84 4.19
C ARG A 166 -1.29 -23.16 2.96
N PRO A 167 -1.04 -22.47 1.83
CA PRO A 167 -1.71 -22.81 0.57
C PRO A 167 -1.17 -24.15 0.05
N THR A 168 -2.07 -25.07 -0.26
CA THR A 168 -1.76 -26.35 -0.92
C THR A 168 -2.46 -26.41 -2.28
N PHE A 169 -2.25 -27.48 -3.05
CA PHE A 169 -2.99 -27.68 -4.30
C PHE A 169 -4.46 -28.03 -4.01
N GLU A 170 -4.66 -28.79 -2.93
CA GLU A 170 -5.91 -29.40 -2.50
C GLU A 170 -6.84 -28.37 -1.88
N ASN A 171 -6.31 -27.49 -1.01
CA ASN A 171 -7.13 -26.50 -0.32
C ASN A 171 -7.51 -25.29 -1.20
N LYS A 172 -6.93 -25.18 -2.41
CA LYS A 172 -7.21 -24.14 -3.41
C LYS A 172 -7.24 -22.72 -2.84
N LEU A 173 -6.41 -22.45 -1.83
CA LEU A 173 -6.32 -21.14 -1.20
C LEU A 173 -5.50 -20.21 -2.08
N PHE A 174 -6.05 -19.12 -2.61
CA PHE A 174 -5.33 -18.24 -3.55
C PHE A 174 -5.02 -16.84 -3.03
N PHE A 175 -5.64 -16.45 -1.92
CA PHE A 175 -5.42 -15.18 -1.24
C PHE A 175 -5.99 -15.31 0.17
N LYS A 176 -5.54 -14.43 1.06
CA LYS A 176 -6.00 -14.33 2.45
C LYS A 176 -6.45 -12.91 2.72
N PHE A 177 -7.57 -12.74 3.40
CA PHE A 177 -8.07 -11.41 3.78
C PHE A 177 -7.66 -11.08 5.20
N ILE A 178 -7.34 -9.80 5.41
CA ILE A 178 -7.20 -9.21 6.73
C ILE A 178 -8.35 -8.22 6.85
N ASN A 179 -9.20 -8.42 7.86
CA ASN A 179 -10.44 -7.67 7.99
C ASN A 179 -10.21 -6.33 8.68
N LYS A 180 -9.23 -6.26 9.58
CA LYS A 180 -8.93 -5.06 10.38
C LYS A 180 -7.44 -4.77 10.41
N ALA A 181 -7.10 -3.47 10.46
CA ALA A 181 -5.71 -3.03 10.61
C ALA A 181 -5.04 -3.60 11.87
N SER A 182 -5.78 -3.74 12.97
CA SER A 182 -5.27 -4.33 14.22
C SER A 182 -4.88 -5.81 14.10
N GLU A 183 -5.45 -6.54 13.14
CA GLU A 183 -5.09 -7.94 12.86
C GLU A 183 -3.78 -8.02 12.08
N LEU A 184 -3.50 -7.04 11.22
CA LEU A 184 -2.23 -6.96 10.49
C LEU A 184 -1.04 -6.98 11.43
N ASP A 185 -1.07 -6.17 12.50
CA ASP A 185 0.00 -6.10 13.49
C ASP A 185 0.24 -7.46 14.18
N GLN A 186 -0.84 -8.22 14.46
CA GLN A 186 -0.72 -9.55 15.04
C GLN A 186 -0.04 -10.53 14.07
N ILE A 187 -0.35 -10.43 12.78
CA ILE A 187 0.17 -11.31 11.74
C ILE A 187 1.65 -11.02 11.47
N ILE A 188 2.02 -9.76 11.28
CA ILE A 188 3.40 -9.37 10.91
C ILE A 188 4.41 -9.64 12.03
N ASN A 189 3.95 -9.67 13.29
CA ASN A 189 4.80 -9.99 14.44
C ASN A 189 5.05 -11.50 14.59
N GLN A 190 4.31 -12.35 13.89
CA GLN A 190 4.39 -13.81 14.01
C GLN A 190 4.60 -14.48 12.64
N LEU A 191 5.41 -13.88 11.77
CA LEU A 191 5.70 -14.45 10.46
C LEU A 191 6.65 -15.65 10.55
N ASP A 192 6.35 -16.70 9.79
CA ASP A 192 7.22 -17.88 9.68
C ASP A 192 8.29 -17.71 8.59
N ARG A 193 8.14 -16.71 7.72
CA ARG A 193 9.01 -16.42 6.58
C ARG A 193 9.23 -14.92 6.45
N THR A 194 10.15 -14.53 5.58
CA THR A 194 10.35 -13.13 5.18
C THR A 194 9.04 -12.52 4.71
N GLY A 195 8.66 -11.39 5.30
CA GLY A 195 7.49 -10.61 4.96
C GLY A 195 7.84 -9.39 4.10
N GLU A 196 6.93 -9.05 3.19
CA GLU A 196 6.99 -7.82 2.40
C GLU A 196 5.63 -7.11 2.48
N ILE A 197 5.63 -5.82 2.81
CA ILE A 197 4.43 -4.99 2.81
C ILE A 197 4.48 -4.04 1.63
N TYR A 198 3.45 -4.11 0.78
CA TYR A 198 3.18 -3.18 -0.30
C TYR A 198 1.93 -2.39 0.07
N GLN A 199 2.14 -1.13 0.44
CA GLN A 199 1.08 -0.25 0.93
C GLN A 199 0.72 0.78 -0.14
N PHE A 200 -0.51 0.76 -0.61
CA PHE A 200 -1.10 1.71 -1.55
C PHE A 200 -2.06 2.62 -0.80
N TYR A 201 -1.81 3.93 -0.85
CA TYR A 201 -2.57 4.93 -0.09
C TYR A 201 -2.98 6.11 -0.98
N LEU A 202 -4.12 6.74 -0.66
CA LEU A 202 -4.67 7.89 -1.37
C LEU A 202 -4.09 9.19 -0.79
N GLU A 203 -4.28 9.38 0.51
CA GLU A 203 -3.86 10.61 1.21
C GLU A 203 -2.68 10.35 2.13
N THR A 204 -2.90 9.54 3.17
CA THR A 204 -1.91 9.28 4.21
C THR A 204 -1.73 7.78 4.42
N PRO A 205 -0.47 7.28 4.45
CA PRO A 205 -0.25 5.86 4.66
C PRO A 205 -0.58 5.50 6.12
N LEU A 206 -1.32 4.40 6.30
CA LEU A 206 -1.47 3.73 7.60
C LEU A 206 -0.10 3.54 8.27
N SER A 207 0.00 3.91 9.55
CA SER A 207 1.20 3.68 10.35
C SER A 207 1.31 2.20 10.69
N ILE A 208 2.29 1.51 10.12
CA ILE A 208 2.55 0.09 10.33
C ILE A 208 3.99 -0.03 10.84
N SER A 209 4.17 -0.67 11.99
CA SER A 209 5.50 -0.95 12.54
C SER A 209 6.03 -2.26 11.95
N PHE A 210 6.83 -2.16 10.89
CA PHE A 210 7.41 -3.31 10.20
C PHE A 210 8.88 -3.05 9.85
N THR A 211 9.75 -3.97 10.23
CA THR A 211 11.21 -3.82 10.11
C THR A 211 11.79 -4.37 8.82
N GLN A 212 11.06 -5.28 8.15
CA GLN A 212 11.49 -5.85 6.87
C GLN A 212 11.02 -4.95 5.71
N LYS A 213 10.92 -5.50 4.50
CA LYS A 213 10.62 -4.70 3.31
C LYS A 213 9.21 -4.08 3.39
N HIS A 214 9.16 -2.75 3.51
CA HIS A 214 7.92 -1.97 3.50
C HIS A 214 7.99 -0.89 2.42
N LEU A 215 7.23 -1.07 1.34
CA LEU A 215 7.13 -0.10 0.26
C LEU A 215 5.78 0.61 0.32
N LYS A 216 5.80 1.94 0.16
CA LYS A 216 4.62 2.81 0.24
C LYS A 216 4.45 3.56 -1.07
N PHE A 217 3.31 3.39 -1.71
CA PHE A 217 2.97 3.99 -3.00
C PHE A 217 1.73 4.87 -2.83
N GLN A 218 1.87 6.14 -3.17
CA GLN A 218 0.71 7.02 -3.27
C GLN A 218 0.05 6.79 -4.63
N VAL A 219 -1.26 6.57 -4.64
CA VAL A 219 -2.08 6.40 -5.85
C VAL A 219 -3.24 7.38 -5.84
N GLN A 220 -3.74 7.74 -7.01
CA GLN A 220 -4.92 8.61 -7.11
C GLN A 220 -6.22 7.83 -6.98
N GLU A 221 -6.22 6.58 -7.45
CA GLU A 221 -7.36 5.69 -7.41
C GLU A 221 -6.91 4.22 -7.39
N VAL A 222 -7.79 3.34 -6.93
CA VAL A 222 -7.52 1.88 -6.82
C VAL A 222 -7.17 1.26 -8.18
N ASN A 223 -7.71 1.80 -9.27
CA ASN A 223 -7.47 1.29 -10.63
C ASN A 223 -6.00 1.45 -11.06
N GLU A 224 -5.30 2.50 -10.61
CA GLU A 224 -3.88 2.76 -10.91
C GLU A 224 -2.98 1.63 -10.40
N ILE A 225 -3.35 0.98 -9.29
CA ILE A 225 -2.57 -0.07 -8.63
C ILE A 225 -2.29 -1.23 -9.59
N LYS A 226 -3.26 -1.63 -10.42
CA LYS A 226 -3.14 -2.75 -11.36
C LYS A 226 -1.98 -2.59 -12.35
N ASN A 227 -1.72 -1.34 -12.73
CA ASN A 227 -0.66 -0.98 -13.66
C ASN A 227 0.70 -0.83 -12.98
N ILE A 228 0.73 -0.63 -11.65
CA ILE A 228 1.95 -0.60 -10.85
C ILE A 228 2.46 -2.02 -10.59
N ILE A 229 1.57 -2.95 -10.20
CA ILE A 229 1.92 -4.32 -9.77
C ILE A 229 2.26 -5.28 -10.90
#